data_AF-A0A3C0TWK9-F1
#
_entry.id   AF-A0A3C0TWK9-F1
#
_cell.length_a   1.000
_cell.length_b   1.000
_cell.length_c   1.000
_cell.angle_alpha   90.00
_cell.angle_beta   90.00
_cell.angle_gamma   90.00
#
_symmetry.space_group_name_H-M   'P 1'
#
loop_
_entity.id
_entity.type
_entity.pdbx_description
1 polymer ?
#
loop_
_entity_poly.entity_id
_entity_poly.type
_entity_poly.pdbx_seq_one_letter_code
_entity_poly.pdbx_strand_id
1 'polypeptide(L)' 'MNFVVIYTDKPNGLPLRMANRQAHLDYVKNSACVRLGGPMLGGADGETMIGGMVVLELDTIE' A
#
# COMPACT_ATOMS: atom_id res chain seq x y z
N MET A 1 12.53 3.68 -14.38
CA MET A 1 12.00 4.95 -13.81
C MET A 1 11.33 4.66 -12.47
N ASN A 2 11.28 5.63 -11.56
CA ASN A 2 10.61 5.45 -10.27
C ASN A 2 9.19 6.02 -10.31
N PHE A 3 8.22 5.21 -9.90
CA PHE A 3 6.81 5.60 -9.78
C PHE A 3 6.39 5.52 -8.31
N VAL A 4 5.64 6.52 -7.85
CA VAL A 4 5.08 6.54 -6.50
C VAL A 4 3.58 6.36 -6.61
N VAL A 5 3.07 5.27 -6.04
CA VAL A 5 1.64 4.98 -5.95
C VAL A 5 1.20 5.29 -4.54
N ILE A 6 0.29 6.26 -4.39
CA ILE A 6 -0.35 6.61 -3.12
C ILE A 6 -1.82 6.27 -3.25
N TYR A 7 -2.36 5.56 -2.25
CA TYR A 7 -3.76 5.16 -2.21
C TYR A 7 -4.34 5.37 -0.82
N THR A 8 -5.62 5.71 -0.78
CA THR A 8 -6.39 5.94 0.45
C THR A 8 -7.45 4.87 0.57
N ASP A 9 -7.63 4.36 1.79
CA ASP A 9 -8.68 3.39 2.07
C ASP A 9 -10.05 4.04 1.89
N LYS A 10 -11.04 3.26 1.44
CA LYS A 10 -12.44 3.71 1.39
C LYS A 10 -12.93 4.04 2.81
N PRO A 11 -13.98 4.88 2.96
CA PRO A 11 -14.66 5.04 4.25
C PRO A 11 -15.04 3.69 4.85
N ASN A 12 -14.74 3.48 6.14
CA ASN A 12 -14.92 2.20 6.84
C ASN A 12 -14.18 1.00 6.18
N GLY A 13 -13.08 1.24 5.47
CA GLY A 13 -12.35 0.23 4.69
C GLY A 13 -11.40 -0.66 5.48
N LEU A 14 -11.14 -0.38 6.76
CA LEU A 14 -10.18 -1.13 7.58
C LEU A 14 -10.46 -2.65 7.63
N PRO A 15 -11.71 -3.13 7.80
CA PRO A 15 -11.99 -4.57 7.77
C PRO A 15 -11.60 -5.23 6.43
N LEU A 16 -11.91 -4.58 5.30
CA LEU A 16 -11.55 -5.07 3.98
C LEU A 16 -10.02 -5.13 3.82
N ARG A 17 -9.32 -4.09 4.27
CA ARG A 17 -7.85 -4.05 4.28
C ARG A 17 -7.27 -5.21 5.06
N MET A 18 -7.76 -5.45 6.28
CA MET A 18 -7.25 -6.52 7.14
C MET A 18 -7.51 -7.90 6.54
N ALA A 19 -8.70 -8.11 5.96
CA ALA A 19 -9.04 -9.36 5.27
C ALA A 19 -8.12 -9.66 4.07
N ASN A 20 -7.60 -8.62 3.39
CA ASN A 20 -6.71 -8.77 2.23
C ASN A 20 -5.21 -8.53 2.54
N ARG A 21 -4.87 -8.21 3.80
CA ARG A 21 -3.53 -7.72 4.17
C ARG A 21 -2.43 -8.71 3.79
N GLN A 22 -2.64 -9.99 4.09
CA GLN A 22 -1.66 -11.04 3.81
C GLN A 22 -1.45 -11.22 2.30
N ALA A 23 -2.53 -11.36 1.53
CA ALA A 23 -2.46 -11.49 0.08
C ALA A 23 -1.76 -10.30 -0.59
N HIS A 24 -2.03 -9.08 -0.12
CA HIS A 24 -1.34 -7.87 -0.59
C HIS A 24 0.16 -7.91 -0.26
N LEU A 25 0.54 -8.28 0.98
CA LEU A 25 1.95 -8.38 1.37
C LEU A 25 2.69 -9.46 0.57
N ASP A 26 2.05 -10.59 0.29
CA ASP A 26 2.64 -11.65 -0.51
C ASP A 26 2.83 -11.23 -1.98
N TYR A 27 1.86 -10.51 -2.55
CA TYR A 27 2.02 -9.89 -3.87
C TYR A 27 3.21 -8.93 -3.91
N VAL A 28 3.33 -8.04 -2.92
CA VAL A 28 4.44 -7.09 -2.82
C VAL A 28 5.78 -7.80 -2.70
N LYS A 29 5.90 -8.81 -1.82
CA LYS A 29 7.13 -9.59 -1.63
C LYS A 29 7.58 -10.32 -2.89
N ASN A 30 6.62 -10.81 -3.68
CA ASN A 30 6.89 -11.53 -4.93
C ASN A 30 7.09 -10.59 -6.12
N SER A 31 6.84 -9.29 -5.98
CA SER A 31 6.99 -8.30 -7.05
C SER A 31 8.41 -7.72 -7.07
N ALA A 32 9.19 -8.07 -8.10
CA ALA A 32 10.58 -7.62 -8.23
C ALA A 32 10.73 -6.08 -8.45
N CYS A 33 9.65 -5.40 -8.81
CA CYS A 33 9.66 -3.96 -9.07
C CYS A 33 9.48 -3.10 -7.81
N VAL A 34 9.02 -3.66 -6.68
CA VAL A 34 8.76 -2.88 -5.47
C VAL A 34 10.07 -2.57 -4.75
N ARG A 35 10.34 -1.28 -4.50
CA ARG A 35 11.57 -0.82 -3.82
C ARG A 35 11.34 -0.41 -2.37
N LEU A 36 10.16 0.13 -2.08
CA LEU A 36 9.75 0.61 -0.76
C LEU A 36 8.22 0.59 -0.70
N GLY A 37 7.64 0.26 0.44
CA GLY A 37 6.21 0.49 0.65
C GLY A 37 5.78 0.34 2.10
N GLY A 38 4.67 0.98 2.45
CA GLY A 38 4.17 0.98 3.81
C GLY A 38 2.76 1.56 3.95
N PRO A 39 2.11 1.32 5.10
CA PRO A 39 0.83 1.94 5.41
C PRO A 39 1.00 3.44 5.65
N MET A 40 0.03 4.22 5.19
CA MET A 40 -0.21 5.56 5.75
C MET A 40 -1.00 5.39 7.05
N LEU A 41 -0.52 6.02 8.12
CA LEU A 41 -1.14 5.98 9.44
C LEU A 41 -1.87 7.30 9.72
N GLY A 42 -2.93 7.22 10.51
CA GLY A 42 -3.77 8.35 10.89
C GLY A 42 -4.81 7.93 11.90
N GLY A 43 -6.00 8.55 11.85
CA GLY A 43 -7.00 8.41 12.90
C GLY A 43 -6.66 9.25 14.14
N ALA A 44 -7.51 9.16 15.18
CA ALA A 44 -7.27 9.88 16.44
C ALA A 44 -6.10 9.28 17.24
N ASP A 45 -5.76 8.02 16.98
CA ASP A 45 -4.65 7.29 17.61
C ASP A 45 -3.30 7.49 16.90
N GLY A 46 -3.31 7.96 15.65
CA GLY A 46 -2.10 8.08 14.83
C GLY A 46 -1.52 6.74 14.37
N GLU A 47 -2.22 5.64 14.64
CA GLU A 47 -1.79 4.26 14.37
C GLU A 47 -2.74 3.54 13.40
N THR A 48 -3.96 4.05 13.25
CA THR A 48 -4.92 3.47 12.32
C THR A 48 -4.40 3.60 10.89
N MET A 49 -4.31 2.45 10.24
CA MET A 49 -4.00 2.32 8.83
C MET A 49 -5.12 2.91 7.96
N ILE A 50 -4.84 3.98 7.21
CA ILE A 50 -5.82 4.74 6.39
C ILE A 50 -5.50 4.78 4.88
N GLY A 51 -4.38 4.17 4.49
CA GLY A 51 -3.99 4.05 3.09
C GLY A 51 -2.61 3.42 2.97
N GLY A 52 -1.93 3.65 1.86
CA GLY A 52 -0.56 3.20 1.67
C GLY A 52 0.17 3.96 0.58
N MET A 53 1.48 3.75 0.58
CA MET A 53 2.40 4.26 -0.42
C MET A 53 3.32 3.12 -0.84
N VAL A 54 3.56 3.00 -2.14
CA VAL A 54 4.55 2.07 -2.71
C VAL A 54 5.38 2.82 -3.77
N VAL A 55 6.69 2.60 -3.74
CA VAL A 55 7.63 3.04 -4.77
C VAL A 55 8.00 1.85 -5.64
N LEU A 56 7.76 1.99 -6.95
CA LEU A 56 8.01 0.98 -7.97
C LEU A 56 9.14 1.45 -8.89
N GLU A 57 9.96 0.52 -9.35
CA GLU A 57 10.90 0.73 -10.44
C GLU A 57 10.41 -0.03 -11.68
N LEU A 58 9.99 0.73 -12.71
CA LEU A 58 9.39 0.22 -13.96
C LEU A 58 9.88 1.02 -15.17
N ASP A 59 9.73 0.45 -16.36
CA ASP A 59 10.14 1.09 -17.63
C ASP A 59 9.09 2.05 -18.18
N THR A 60 7.81 1.83 -17.87
CA THR A 60 6.64 2.60 -18.35
C THR A 60 5.61 2.72 -17.23
N ILE A 61 4.60 3.58 -17.45
CA ILE A 61 3.45 3.71 -16.52
C ILE A 61 2.34 2.71 -16.85
N GLU A 62 2.24 2.32 -18.12
CA GLU A 62 1.43 1.20 -18.63
C GLU A 62 2.06 -0.15 -18.29
#